data_AF-A0A1D7UVK2-F1
#
_entry.id   AF-A0A1D7UVK2-F1
#
_cell.length_a   1.000
_cell.length_b   1.000
_cell.length_c   1.000
_cell.angle_alpha   90.00
_cell.angle_beta   90.00
_cell.angle_gamma   90.00
#
_symmetry.space_group_name_H-M   'P 1'
#
loop_
_entity.id
_entity.type
_entity.pdbx_description
1 polymer ?
#
loop_
_entity_poly.entity_id
_entity_poly.type
_entity_poly.pdbx_seq_one_letter_code
_entity_poly.pdbx_strand_id
1 'polypeptide(L)'
;MKQNNSLSYQIDPNQTLVLISAFGILLSSEPLLFLVLGLFLVPDWKWIFSFLETPNSYLRDLQKSERDSKTISIGQETFVFKNAAIEEKKYSLLEGLDLEEEKQKLERLMNQEHVFLDEELRLPTLASEMKLSVHCLSALLNEFIGKSFNEYVNEFRIVEAKKMLLEEEDRSVLSIGLAVGFNSYSAFLRSFMKSELQTPKKFRCGSKLPK
;
A
#
# COMPACT_ATOMS: atom_id res chain seq x y z
N MET A 1 28.74 -36.93 -38.31
CA MET A 1 27.58 -36.72 -39.20
C MET A 1 26.31 -36.88 -38.38
N LYS A 2 25.64 -35.78 -38.01
CA LYS A 2 24.32 -35.80 -37.34
C LYS A 2 23.30 -35.29 -38.36
N GLN A 3 22.32 -36.10 -38.71
CA GLN A 3 21.19 -35.71 -39.56
C GLN A 3 20.27 -34.76 -38.79
N ASN A 4 20.02 -33.58 -39.34
CA ASN A 4 19.01 -32.63 -38.89
C ASN A 4 17.63 -33.15 -39.33
N ASN A 5 16.75 -33.42 -38.37
CA ASN A 5 15.36 -33.79 -38.63
C ASN A 5 14.48 -32.54 -38.41
N SER A 6 14.27 -31.77 -39.46
CA SER A 6 13.33 -30.64 -39.46
C SER A 6 11.90 -31.18 -39.59
N LEU A 7 11.12 -31.21 -38.50
CA LEU A 7 9.67 -31.40 -38.59
C LEU A 7 9.05 -30.15 -39.24
N SER A 8 8.77 -30.24 -40.54
CA SER A 8 7.84 -29.31 -41.19
C SER A 8 6.44 -29.59 -40.65
N TYR A 9 5.95 -28.73 -39.76
CA TYR A 9 4.56 -28.77 -39.29
C TYR A 9 3.63 -28.42 -40.45
N GLN A 10 3.05 -29.43 -41.09
CA GLN A 10 2.05 -29.22 -42.14
C GLN A 10 0.72 -28.91 -41.46
N ILE A 11 0.26 -27.66 -41.60
CA ILE A 11 -1.03 -27.24 -41.06
C ILE A 11 -2.12 -27.82 -41.97
N ASP A 12 -2.98 -28.64 -41.39
CA ASP A 12 -4.11 -29.26 -42.11
C ASP A 12 -5.07 -28.16 -42.61
N PRO A 13 -5.42 -28.13 -43.91
CA PRO A 13 -6.32 -27.13 -44.48
C PRO A 13 -7.70 -27.10 -43.80
N ASN A 14 -8.13 -28.19 -43.16
CA ASN A 14 -9.38 -28.20 -42.40
C ASN A 14 -9.24 -27.45 -41.06
N GLN A 15 -8.06 -27.46 -40.44
CA GLN A 15 -7.79 -26.70 -39.21
C GLN A 15 -7.68 -25.20 -39.49
N THR A 16 -7.08 -24.79 -40.62
CA THR A 16 -7.06 -23.37 -41.00
C THR A 16 -8.45 -22.83 -41.30
N LEU A 17 -9.33 -23.64 -41.91
CA LEU A 17 -10.72 -23.25 -42.19
C LEU A 17 -11.54 -23.06 -40.90
N VAL A 18 -11.34 -23.91 -39.90
CA VAL A 18 -11.99 -23.79 -38.57
C VAL A 18 -11.50 -22.55 -37.83
N LEU A 19 -10.20 -22.24 -37.90
CA LEU A 19 -9.65 -21.04 -37.26
C LEU A 19 -10.13 -19.76 -37.93
N ILE A 20 -10.20 -19.70 -39.27
CA ILE A 20 -10.70 -18.54 -40.01
C ILE A 20 -12.20 -18.30 -39.72
N SER A 21 -13.01 -19.36 -39.65
CA SER A 21 -14.44 -19.23 -39.34
C SER A 21 -14.70 -18.83 -37.89
N ALA A 22 -13.95 -19.37 -36.93
CA ALA A 22 -14.04 -18.95 -35.53
C ALA A 22 -13.63 -17.48 -35.33
N PHE A 23 -12.60 -17.00 -36.04
CA PHE A 23 -12.17 -15.60 -35.97
C PHE A 23 -13.18 -14.64 -36.64
N GLY A 24 -13.82 -15.07 -37.73
CA GLY A 24 -14.87 -14.31 -38.42
C GLY A 24 -16.15 -14.16 -37.59
N ILE A 25 -16.52 -15.17 -36.80
CA ILE A 25 -17.66 -15.10 -35.85
C ILE A 25 -17.33 -14.18 -34.66
N LEU A 26 -16.07 -14.14 -34.23
CA LEU A 26 -15.61 -13.24 -33.17
C LEU A 26 -15.70 -11.76 -33.61
N LEU A 27 -15.42 -11.47 -34.89
CA LEU A 27 -15.47 -10.11 -35.46
C LEU A 27 -16.88 -9.64 -35.85
N SER A 28 -17.85 -10.53 -36.00
CA SER A 28 -19.22 -10.19 -36.45
C SER A 28 -20.20 -9.93 -35.31
N SER A 29 -19.78 -10.15 -34.05
CA SER A 29 -20.56 -9.76 -32.88
C SER A 29 -20.19 -8.34 -32.44
N GLU A 30 -21.04 -7.37 -32.81
CA GLU A 30 -21.00 -5.98 -32.34
C GLU A 30 -20.63 -5.79 -30.85
N PRO A 31 -21.13 -6.58 -29.87
CA PRO A 31 -20.79 -6.38 -28.47
C PRO A 31 -19.31 -6.62 -28.10
N LEU A 32 -18.58 -7.48 -28.82
CA LEU A 32 -17.14 -7.69 -28.54
C LEU A 32 -16.29 -6.55 -29.10
N LEU A 33 -16.72 -5.93 -30.20
CA LEU A 33 -16.08 -4.74 -30.75
C LEU A 33 -16.20 -3.55 -29.79
N PHE A 34 -17.35 -3.33 -29.14
CA PHE A 34 -17.50 -2.31 -28.10
C PHE A 34 -16.63 -2.58 -26.85
N LEU A 35 -16.37 -3.84 -26.51
CA LEU A 35 -15.49 -4.22 -25.40
C LEU A 35 -14.01 -3.95 -25.74
N VAL A 36 -13.59 -4.25 -26.98
CA VAL A 36 -12.22 -4.00 -27.46
C VAL A 36 -11.97 -2.52 -27.77
N LEU A 37 -12.95 -1.80 -28.33
CA LEU A 37 -12.89 -0.34 -28.55
C LEU A 37 -13.03 0.45 -27.25
N GLY A 38 -13.79 -0.05 -26.27
CA GLY A 38 -13.94 0.57 -24.94
C GLY A 38 -12.63 0.64 -24.17
N LEU A 39 -11.71 -0.30 -24.42
CA LEU A 39 -10.33 -0.26 -23.89
C LEU A 39 -9.48 0.89 -24.44
N PHE A 40 -9.84 1.44 -25.62
CA PHE A 40 -9.09 2.51 -26.30
C PHE A 40 -9.64 3.92 -26.04
N LEU A 41 -10.88 4.05 -25.53
CA LEU A 41 -11.52 5.33 -25.23
C LEU A 41 -11.33 5.80 -23.78
N VAL A 42 -10.71 5.00 -22.90
CA VAL A 42 -10.28 5.44 -21.57
C VAL A 42 -8.93 6.15 -21.72
N PRO A 43 -8.86 7.50 -21.62
CA PRO A 43 -7.66 8.26 -21.99
C PRO A 43 -6.46 8.05 -21.07
N ASP A 44 -6.67 7.39 -19.92
CA ASP A 44 -5.62 7.14 -18.94
C ASP A 44 -5.73 5.71 -18.37
N TRP A 45 -5.13 4.75 -19.08
CA TRP A 45 -4.91 3.38 -18.62
C TRP A 45 -4.25 3.27 -17.23
N LYS A 46 -3.66 4.35 -16.71
CA LYS A 46 -3.16 4.47 -15.34
C LYS A 46 -4.24 4.28 -14.26
N TRP A 47 -5.49 4.62 -14.54
CA TRP A 47 -6.60 4.39 -13.59
C TRP A 47 -6.88 2.91 -13.34
N ILE A 48 -6.75 2.06 -14.36
CA ILE A 48 -6.94 0.61 -14.22
C ILE A 48 -5.81 0.02 -13.35
N PHE A 49 -4.58 0.52 -13.47
CA PHE A 49 -3.48 0.12 -12.60
C PHE A 49 -3.60 0.69 -11.18
N SER A 50 -4.17 1.89 -11.00
CA SER A 50 -4.52 2.42 -9.66
C SER A 50 -5.62 1.62 -8.98
N PHE A 51 -6.52 1.00 -9.76
CA PHE A 51 -7.59 0.14 -9.24
C PHE A 51 -7.11 -1.29 -8.97
N LEU A 52 -6.10 -1.77 -9.71
CA LEU A 52 -5.49 -3.09 -9.51
C LEU A 52 -4.36 -3.09 -8.46
N GLU A 53 -3.86 -1.92 -8.05
CA GLU A 53 -3.10 -1.75 -6.81
C GLU A 53 -4.04 -1.79 -5.61
N THR A 54 -4.50 -3.01 -5.32
CA THR A 54 -4.93 -3.41 -3.98
C THR A 54 -3.98 -2.82 -2.93
N PRO A 55 -4.50 -2.29 -1.80
CA PRO A 55 -3.64 -1.72 -0.78
C PRO A 55 -2.58 -2.74 -0.40
N ASN A 56 -1.32 -2.33 -0.55
CA ASN A 56 -0.08 -3.09 -0.32
C ASN A 56 0.01 -3.74 1.08
N SER A 57 -1.00 -3.55 1.95
CA SER A 57 -1.20 -4.32 3.17
C SER A 57 -1.55 -5.78 2.88
N TYR A 58 -2.49 -6.07 1.98
CA TYR A 58 -2.93 -7.45 1.71
C TYR A 58 -1.85 -8.32 1.06
N LEU A 59 -1.08 -7.75 0.13
CA LEU A 59 0.04 -8.46 -0.50
C LEU A 59 1.22 -8.66 0.47
N ARG A 60 1.41 -7.74 1.43
CA ARG A 60 2.36 -7.97 2.54
C ARG A 60 1.90 -9.09 3.45
N ASP A 61 0.60 -9.21 3.72
CA ASP A 61 0.06 -10.29 4.55
C ASP A 61 0.15 -11.65 3.84
N LEU A 62 -0.05 -11.69 2.51
CA LEU A 62 0.16 -12.90 1.69
C LEU A 62 1.65 -13.28 1.58
N GLN A 63 2.57 -12.33 1.37
CA GLN A 63 4.02 -12.61 1.36
C GLN A 63 4.60 -12.88 2.75
N LYS A 64 3.99 -12.35 3.81
CA LYS A 64 4.35 -12.64 5.21
C LYS A 64 3.85 -14.03 5.60
N SER A 65 2.64 -14.39 5.16
CA SER A 65 2.09 -15.76 5.29
C SER A 65 3.00 -16.80 4.63
N GLU A 66 3.58 -16.52 3.46
CA GLU A 66 4.55 -17.43 2.82
C GLU A 66 5.89 -17.49 3.57
N ARG A 67 6.45 -16.34 3.97
CA ARG A 67 7.75 -16.29 4.68
C ARG A 67 7.73 -16.92 6.07
N ASP A 68 6.58 -16.92 6.71
CA ASP A 68 6.39 -17.49 8.04
C ASP A 68 6.08 -19.00 7.97
N SER A 69 5.76 -19.55 6.79
CA SER A 69 5.60 -20.99 6.60
C SER A 69 6.97 -21.70 6.66
N LYS A 70 7.19 -22.50 7.70
CA LYS A 70 8.41 -23.30 7.84
C LYS A 70 8.16 -24.65 7.18
N THR A 71 8.67 -24.84 5.97
CA THR A 71 8.64 -26.15 5.29
C THR A 71 9.65 -27.07 5.96
N ILE A 72 9.17 -28.09 6.67
CA ILE A 72 10.00 -29.22 7.10
C ILE A 72 9.72 -30.34 6.10
N SER A 73 10.74 -30.70 5.31
CA SER A 73 10.67 -31.85 4.42
C SER A 73 11.02 -33.11 5.21
N ILE A 74 10.04 -33.98 5.45
CA ILE A 74 10.26 -35.34 5.96
C ILE A 74 9.89 -36.29 4.83
N GLY A 75 10.90 -36.82 4.13
CA GLY A 75 10.67 -37.66 2.94
C GLY A 75 10.12 -36.87 1.75
N GLN A 76 9.18 -37.47 1.00
CA GLN A 76 8.57 -36.86 -0.20
C GLN A 76 7.33 -36.00 0.09
N GLU A 77 6.96 -35.81 1.36
CA GLU A 77 5.81 -35.00 1.74
C GLU A 77 6.24 -33.64 2.29
N THR A 78 5.73 -32.58 1.66
CA THR A 78 5.86 -31.20 2.14
C THR A 78 4.65 -30.86 3.01
N PHE A 79 4.86 -30.75 4.32
CA PHE A 79 3.83 -30.24 5.23
C PHE A 79 3.98 -28.73 5.40
N VAL A 80 2.94 -27.99 5.04
CA VAL A 80 2.84 -26.54 5.25
C VAL A 80 2.14 -26.28 6.58
N PHE A 81 2.89 -25.88 7.60
CA PHE A 81 2.31 -25.44 8.87
C PHE A 81 2.01 -23.93 8.79
N LYS A 82 0.73 -23.57 8.90
CA LYS A 82 0.28 -22.18 9.05
C LYS A 82 0.51 -21.76 10.52
N ASN A 83 1.18 -20.63 10.76
CA ASN A 83 1.57 -20.18 12.11
C ASN A 83 0.40 -19.63 12.95
N ALA A 84 -0.55 -20.49 13.33
CA ALA A 84 -1.70 -20.13 14.16
C ALA A 84 -1.31 -19.49 15.52
N ALA A 85 -0.17 -19.89 16.10
CA ALA A 85 0.30 -19.38 17.39
C ALA A 85 0.66 -17.88 17.40
N ILE A 86 0.99 -17.30 16.24
CA ILE A 86 1.31 -15.86 16.12
C ILE A 86 0.00 -15.05 16.13
N GLU A 87 -1.04 -15.53 15.45
CA GLU A 87 -2.36 -14.88 15.43
C GLU A 87 -3.02 -14.93 16.82
N GLU A 88 -2.98 -16.08 17.49
CA GLU A 88 -3.54 -16.23 18.85
C GLU A 88 -2.88 -15.26 19.86
N LYS A 89 -1.55 -15.12 19.79
CA LYS A 89 -0.79 -14.20 20.67
C LYS A 89 -1.11 -12.73 20.41
N LYS A 90 -1.40 -12.36 19.17
CA LYS A 90 -1.73 -10.99 18.76
C LYS A 90 -3.04 -10.51 19.39
N TYR A 91 -4.10 -11.30 19.25
CA TYR A 91 -5.40 -11.00 19.88
C TYR A 91 -5.34 -11.03 21.42
N SER A 92 -4.49 -11.89 21.99
CA SER A 92 -4.27 -11.94 23.44
C SER A 92 -3.64 -10.66 24.01
N LEU A 93 -2.80 -9.93 23.25
CA LEU A 93 -2.20 -8.67 23.71
C LEU A 93 -3.21 -7.52 23.85
N LEU A 94 -4.38 -7.66 23.23
CA LEU A 94 -5.47 -6.69 23.24
C LEU A 94 -6.61 -7.10 24.18
N GLU A 95 -6.51 -8.28 24.80
CA GLU A 95 -7.56 -8.83 25.65
C GLU A 95 -7.67 -8.04 26.97
N GLY A 96 -8.89 -7.61 27.30
CA GLY A 96 -9.16 -6.81 28.50
C GLY A 96 -8.84 -5.31 28.37
N LEU A 97 -8.39 -4.84 27.20
CA LEU A 97 -8.27 -3.41 26.89
C LEU A 97 -9.56 -2.88 26.26
N ASP A 98 -9.99 -1.70 26.69
CA ASP A 98 -10.99 -0.93 25.95
C ASP A 98 -10.32 -0.27 24.74
N LEU A 99 -10.43 -0.91 23.59
CA LEU A 99 -9.75 -0.49 22.36
C LEU A 99 -10.24 0.87 21.86
N GLU A 100 -11.51 1.21 22.08
CA GLU A 100 -12.04 2.51 21.68
C GLU A 100 -11.56 3.62 22.62
N GLU A 101 -11.48 3.36 23.93
CA GLU A 101 -10.90 4.32 24.87
C GLU A 101 -9.41 4.60 24.56
N GLU A 102 -8.62 3.56 24.31
CA GLU A 102 -7.21 3.71 23.98
C GLU A 102 -7.00 4.40 22.62
N LYS A 103 -7.85 4.11 21.64
CA LYS A 103 -7.84 4.83 20.36
C LYS A 103 -8.17 6.31 20.55
N GLN A 104 -9.18 6.66 21.34
CA GLN A 104 -9.51 8.05 21.63
C GLN A 104 -8.37 8.76 22.36
N LYS A 105 -7.69 8.07 23.27
CA LYS A 105 -6.50 8.61 23.94
C LYS A 105 -5.36 8.89 22.96
N LEU A 106 -5.09 7.95 22.05
CA LEU A 106 -4.11 8.13 20.98
C LEU A 106 -4.48 9.31 20.07
N GLU A 107 -5.76 9.43 19.69
CA GLU A 107 -6.25 10.56 18.89
C GLU A 107 -6.12 11.91 19.63
N ARG A 108 -6.29 11.95 20.96
CA ARG A 108 -6.04 13.15 21.76
C ARG A 108 -4.57 13.56 21.73
N LEU A 109 -3.66 12.62 21.95
CA LEU A 109 -2.22 12.88 21.87
C LEU A 109 -1.82 13.44 20.49
N MET A 110 -2.41 12.90 19.41
CA MET A 110 -2.12 13.37 18.06
C MET A 110 -2.77 14.72 17.75
N ASN A 111 -4.04 14.93 18.05
CA ASN A 111 -4.79 16.11 17.62
C ASN A 111 -4.68 17.32 18.55
N GLN A 112 -4.47 17.10 19.85
CA GLN A 112 -4.46 18.18 20.85
C GLN A 112 -3.03 18.50 21.29
N GLU A 113 -2.23 17.47 21.54
CA GLU A 113 -0.84 17.64 22.02
C GLU A 113 0.17 17.69 20.88
N HIS A 114 -0.25 17.34 19.65
CA HIS A 114 0.59 17.37 18.45
C HIS A 114 1.92 16.62 18.63
N VAL A 115 1.92 15.50 19.36
CA VAL A 115 3.14 14.71 19.66
C VAL A 115 3.88 14.28 18.39
N PHE A 116 3.18 14.19 17.26
CA PHE A 116 3.78 13.89 15.95
C PHE A 116 4.81 14.92 15.48
N LEU A 117 4.80 16.15 15.99
CA LEU A 117 5.77 17.20 15.65
C LEU A 117 7.16 16.91 16.20
N ASP A 118 7.27 16.08 17.24
CA ASP A 118 8.55 15.64 17.78
C ASP A 118 9.24 14.69 16.80
N GLU A 119 10.43 15.07 16.31
CA GLU A 119 11.23 14.25 15.41
C GLU A 119 11.77 12.98 16.06
N GLU A 120 11.91 12.99 17.39
CA GLU A 120 12.37 11.85 18.19
C GLU A 120 11.23 10.91 18.58
N LEU A 121 9.96 11.21 18.26
CA LEU A 121 8.82 10.36 18.60
C LEU A 121 9.02 8.91 18.09
N ARG A 122 9.11 7.96 19.02
CA ARG A 122 9.22 6.52 18.74
C ARG A 122 8.06 5.77 19.37
N LEU A 123 7.83 4.55 18.89
CA LEU A 123 6.81 3.65 19.44
C LEU A 123 6.97 3.44 20.97
N PRO A 124 8.18 3.26 21.54
CA PRO A 124 8.32 3.09 22.99
C PRO A 124 7.96 4.34 23.80
N THR A 125 8.27 5.54 23.31
CA THR A 125 7.95 6.78 24.02
C THR A 125 6.43 7.01 24.01
N LEU A 126 5.78 6.83 22.87
CA LEU A 126 4.33 6.93 22.76
C LEU A 126 3.61 5.85 23.59
N ALA A 127 4.13 4.62 23.64
CA ALA A 127 3.57 3.56 24.48
C ALA A 127 3.62 3.95 25.96
N SER A 128 4.73 4.56 26.40
CA SER A 128 4.88 5.05 27.77
C SER A 128 3.87 6.14 28.11
N GLU A 129 3.63 7.11 27.22
CA GLU A 129 2.61 8.16 27.40
C GLU A 129 1.19 7.57 27.48
N MET A 130 0.93 6.55 26.66
CA MET A 130 -0.32 5.81 26.70
C MET A 130 -0.43 4.86 27.90
N LYS A 131 0.63 4.65 28.69
CA LYS A 131 0.70 3.65 29.77
C LYS A 131 0.44 2.22 29.26
N LEU A 132 0.84 1.95 28.02
CA LEU A 132 0.75 0.64 27.37
C LEU A 132 2.14 0.02 27.22
N SER A 133 2.20 -1.30 27.09
CA SER A 133 3.43 -1.94 26.61
C SER A 133 3.66 -1.60 25.13
N VAL A 134 4.92 -1.60 24.70
CA VAL A 134 5.29 -1.38 23.28
C VAL A 134 4.58 -2.39 22.37
N HIS A 135 4.43 -3.64 22.85
CA HIS A 135 3.74 -4.69 22.11
C HIS A 135 2.24 -4.44 22.00
N CYS A 136 1.59 -3.98 23.07
CA CYS A 136 0.17 -3.63 23.06
C CYS A 136 -0.10 -2.46 22.12
N LEU A 137 0.68 -1.36 22.19
CA LEU A 137 0.50 -0.24 21.26
C LEU A 137 0.77 -0.66 19.80
N SER A 138 1.76 -1.50 19.57
CA SER A 138 2.00 -2.07 18.24
C SER A 138 0.80 -2.89 17.75
N ALA A 139 0.19 -3.71 18.61
CA ALA A 139 -0.99 -4.49 18.26
C ALA A 139 -2.19 -3.58 18.00
N LEU A 140 -2.44 -2.59 18.87
CA LEU A 140 -3.50 -1.59 18.69
C LEU A 140 -3.38 -0.89 17.32
N LEU A 141 -2.19 -0.43 16.96
CA LEU A 141 -1.95 0.24 15.69
C LEU A 141 -2.13 -0.70 14.49
N ASN A 142 -1.46 -1.85 14.49
CA ASN A 142 -1.42 -2.71 13.31
C ASN A 142 -2.70 -3.53 13.11
N GLU A 143 -3.36 -3.95 14.19
CA GLU A 143 -4.47 -4.90 14.13
C GLU A 143 -5.83 -4.23 14.26
N PHE A 144 -5.95 -3.27 15.17
CA PHE A 144 -7.21 -2.55 15.38
C PHE A 144 -7.34 -1.33 14.46
N ILE A 145 -6.29 -0.50 14.37
CA ILE A 145 -6.28 0.69 13.50
C ILE A 145 -5.89 0.34 12.05
N GLY A 146 -5.14 -0.75 11.85
CA GLY A 146 -4.71 -1.20 10.52
C GLY A 146 -3.54 -0.40 9.93
N LYS A 147 -2.70 0.24 10.76
CA LYS A 147 -1.58 1.07 10.32
C LYS A 147 -0.31 0.75 11.09
N SER A 148 0.84 0.74 10.42
CA SER A 148 2.10 0.74 11.16
C SER A 148 2.30 2.06 11.89
N PHE A 149 3.08 2.07 12.98
CA PHE A 149 3.41 3.29 13.74
C PHE A 149 3.88 4.43 12.83
N ASN A 150 4.81 4.14 11.92
CA ASN A 150 5.34 5.16 11.01
C ASN A 150 4.26 5.69 10.05
N GLU A 151 3.35 4.83 9.58
CA GLU A 151 2.25 5.28 8.72
C GLU A 151 1.28 6.17 9.49
N TYR A 152 0.89 5.74 10.69
CA TYR A 152 0.00 6.50 11.56
C TYR A 152 0.56 7.90 11.86
N VAL A 153 1.81 8.00 12.36
CA VAL A 153 2.44 9.30 12.65
C VAL A 153 2.60 10.14 11.39
N ASN A 154 3.08 9.55 10.29
CA ASN A 154 3.33 10.32 9.07
C ASN A 154 2.06 10.91 8.47
N GLU A 155 0.90 10.27 8.60
CA GLU A 155 -0.36 10.87 8.14
C GLU A 155 -0.63 12.23 8.79
N PHE A 156 -0.49 12.33 10.12
CA PHE A 156 -0.62 13.61 10.84
C PHE A 156 0.42 14.62 10.39
N ARG A 157 1.69 14.19 10.26
CA ARG A 157 2.77 15.07 9.77
C ARG A 157 2.50 15.61 8.37
N ILE A 158 1.97 14.78 7.46
CA ILE A 158 1.66 15.20 6.09
C ILE A 158 0.46 16.15 6.07
N VAL A 159 -0.58 15.90 6.87
CA VAL A 159 -1.72 16.82 7.00
C VAL A 159 -1.24 18.20 7.46
N GLU A 160 -0.40 18.26 8.49
CA GLU A 160 0.13 19.54 8.99
C GLU A 160 1.08 20.18 7.97
N ALA A 161 1.91 19.40 7.27
CA ALA A 161 2.78 19.92 6.23
C ALA A 161 1.98 20.54 5.09
N LYS A 162 0.86 19.94 4.69
CA LYS A 162 -0.03 20.50 3.66
C LYS A 162 -0.55 21.87 4.08
N LYS A 163 -0.97 22.01 5.34
CA LYS A 163 -1.42 23.29 5.90
C LYS A 163 -0.31 24.34 5.84
N MET A 164 0.88 24.04 6.38
CA MET A 164 2.04 24.95 6.34
C MET A 164 2.48 25.30 4.91
N LEU A 165 2.39 24.35 3.97
CA LEU A 165 2.74 24.59 2.57
C LEU A 165 1.81 25.61 1.89
N LEU A 166 0.56 25.74 2.36
CA LEU A 166 -0.45 26.68 1.85
C LEU A 166 -0.43 28.02 2.59
N GLU A 167 -0.20 28.01 3.90
CA GLU A 167 -0.21 29.21 4.74
C GLU A 167 1.13 29.97 4.69
N GLU A 168 2.26 29.28 4.52
CA GLU A 168 3.61 29.83 4.60
C GLU A 168 4.31 29.79 3.24
N GLU A 169 3.94 30.68 2.32
CA GLU A 169 4.44 30.69 0.93
C GLU A 169 5.98 30.82 0.84
N ASP A 170 6.56 31.67 1.69
CA ASP A 170 7.99 32.01 1.70
C ASP A 170 8.85 30.96 2.41
N ARG A 171 8.25 30.09 3.23
CA ARG A 171 9.01 29.07 3.96
C ARG A 171 9.47 27.97 3.01
N SER A 172 10.72 27.55 3.17
CA SER A 172 11.26 26.48 2.34
C SER A 172 10.57 25.14 2.64
N VAL A 173 10.39 24.33 1.59
CA VAL A 173 9.81 22.98 1.70
C VAL A 173 10.61 22.09 2.67
N LEU A 174 11.94 22.27 2.71
CA LEU A 174 12.81 21.60 3.66
C LEU A 174 12.46 21.98 5.11
N SER A 175 12.35 23.28 5.39
CA SER A 175 12.05 23.78 6.74
C SER A 175 10.70 23.28 7.23
N ILE A 176 9.68 23.23 6.37
CA ILE A 176 8.36 22.66 6.71
C ILE A 176 8.49 21.18 7.03
N GLY A 177 9.20 20.39 6.21
CA GLY A 177 9.39 18.97 6.47
C GLY A 177 10.04 18.69 7.83
N LEU A 178 11.06 19.46 8.20
CA LEU A 178 11.69 19.35 9.51
C LEU A 178 10.75 19.79 10.64
N ALA A 179 10.00 20.88 10.44
CA ALA A 179 9.11 21.43 11.45
C ALA A 179 7.92 20.53 11.80
N VAL A 180 7.46 19.70 10.86
CA VAL A 180 6.43 18.69 11.13
C VAL A 180 7.00 17.38 11.69
N GLY A 181 8.27 17.36 12.11
CA GLY A 181 8.88 16.22 12.80
C GLY A 181 9.57 15.19 11.90
N PHE A 182 9.83 15.47 10.61
CA PHE A 182 10.67 14.56 9.82
C PHE A 182 12.16 14.80 10.09
N ASN A 183 12.87 13.74 10.49
CA ASN A 183 14.33 13.74 10.67
C ASN A 183 15.15 14.01 9.39
N SER A 184 14.53 13.97 8.19
CA SER A 184 15.24 14.27 6.94
C SER A 184 14.32 14.66 5.80
N TYR A 185 14.85 15.44 4.86
CA TYR A 185 14.16 15.82 3.63
C TYR A 185 13.72 14.62 2.79
N SER A 186 14.59 13.61 2.67
CA SER A 186 14.31 12.41 1.87
C SER A 186 13.21 11.54 2.47
N ALA A 187 13.08 11.51 3.80
CA ALA A 187 11.96 10.84 4.47
C ALA A 187 10.65 11.60 4.23
N PHE A 188 10.67 12.93 4.43
CA PHE A 188 9.53 13.79 4.16
C PHE A 188 9.02 13.66 2.72
N LEU A 189 9.90 13.79 1.73
CA LEU A 189 9.53 13.69 0.32
C LEU A 189 8.89 12.33 -0.01
N ARG A 190 9.44 11.23 0.50
CA ARG A 190 8.88 9.89 0.27
C ARG A 190 7.48 9.77 0.88
N SER A 191 7.30 10.18 2.13
CA SER A 191 5.99 10.12 2.79
C SER A 191 4.97 11.02 2.10
N PHE A 192 5.36 12.23 1.71
CA PHE A 192 4.47 13.18 1.04
C PHE A 192 4.03 12.66 -0.34
N MET A 193 4.97 12.15 -1.16
CA MET A 193 4.61 11.59 -2.46
C MET A 193 3.80 10.30 -2.34
N LYS A 194 4.02 9.48 -1.30
CA LYS A 194 3.19 8.30 -1.03
C LYS A 194 1.73 8.70 -0.74
N SER A 195 1.53 9.80 -0.01
CA SER A 195 0.20 10.29 0.39
C SER A 195 -0.51 11.06 -0.73
N GLU A 196 0.19 11.98 -1.38
CA GLU A 196 -0.42 12.97 -2.28
C GLU A 196 -0.17 12.68 -3.76
N LEU A 197 0.63 11.65 -4.09
CA LEU A 197 1.04 11.28 -5.46
C LEU A 197 1.74 12.41 -6.23
N GLN A 198 2.16 13.47 -5.54
CA GLN A 198 2.91 14.60 -6.09
C GLN A 198 3.93 15.15 -5.09
N THR A 199 4.90 15.91 -5.58
CA THR A 199 5.90 16.54 -4.71
C THR A 199 5.30 17.72 -3.92
N PRO A 200 5.81 18.06 -2.72
CA PRO A 200 5.35 19.23 -1.96
C PRO A 200 5.43 20.55 -2.74
N LYS A 201 6.47 20.71 -3.58
CA LYS A 201 6.62 21.90 -4.43
C LYS A 201 5.50 22.01 -5.48
N LYS A 202 5.14 20.89 -6.11
CA LYS A 202 4.00 20.82 -7.03
C LYS A 202 2.67 21.07 -6.31
N PHE A 203 2.49 20.48 -5.13
CA PHE A 203 1.30 20.71 -4.30
C PHE A 203 1.12 22.22 -4.00
N ARG A 204 2.18 22.90 -3.58
CA ARG A 204 2.18 24.36 -3.34
C ARG A 204 1.86 25.19 -4.59
N CYS A 205 2.37 24.80 -5.76
CA CYS A 205 2.07 25.53 -7.00
C CYS A 205 0.66 25.24 -7.51
N GLY A 206 0.15 24.02 -7.34
CA GLY A 206 -1.15 23.58 -7.86
C GLY A 206 -2.36 24.10 -7.08
N SER A 207 -2.20 24.47 -5.82
CA SER A 207 -3.24 25.15 -5.03
C SER A 207 -3.47 26.61 -5.43
N LYS A 208 -2.62 27.18 -6.31
CA LYS A 208 -2.82 28.50 -6.92
C LYS A 208 -3.89 28.41 -8.01
N LEU A 209 -5.16 28.29 -7.63
CA LEU A 209 -6.26 28.63 -8.54
C LEU A 209 -6.17 30.14 -8.86
N PRO A 210 -6.41 30.57 -10.11
CA PRO A 210 -6.42 31.98 -10.47
C PRO A 210 -7.47 32.71 -9.62
N LYS A 211 -7.06 33.81 -8.99
CA LYS A 211 -7.95 34.78 -8.34
C LYS A 211 -8.82 35.50 -9.37
#